data_AF-A0A8T2HK55-F1
#
_entry.id   AF-A0A8T2HK55-F1
#
_cell.length_a   1.000
_cell.length_b   1.000
_cell.length_c   1.000
_cell.angle_alpha   90.00
_cell.angle_beta   90.00
_cell.angle_gamma   90.00
#
_symmetry.space_group_name_H-M   'P 1'
#
loop_
_entity.id
_entity.type
_entity.pdbx_description
1 polymer ?
#
loop_
_entity_poly.entity_id
_entity_poly.type
_entity_poly.pdbx_seq_one_letter_code
_entity_poly.pdbx_strand_id
1 'polypeptide(L)'
;MEILKLDVAKFPEIEDTIELTNPKRNDEVEDCDDQQKQQLATQEDEEEDELRKLLLSDIGELPIFPPSATQVNFVSYFITDFTKSGHDQYIYRHANGLCVIGLAPTHIAFKDEGGIISVDFNVGKSDRSVLKVSGKRKKNALRSESNTALCKVSTAKDTYIVRCCVKGSLLEVNERLIKQPELLNSSADREGYIAIIMPRPADWTKNKESLITLEEYKEKKEMSL
;
A
#
# COMPACT_ATOMS: atom_id res chain seq x y z
N MET A 1 5.98 -86.21 18.78
CA MET A 1 4.84 -85.76 19.60
C MET A 1 3.82 -85.25 18.60
N GLU A 2 2.86 -86.10 18.23
CA GLU A 2 1.47 -86.07 18.75
C GLU A 2 0.77 -84.73 18.49
N ILE A 3 -0.44 -84.60 17.93
CA ILE A 3 -1.38 -85.41 17.15
C ILE A 3 -2.56 -84.45 16.83
N LEU A 4 -3.03 -84.42 15.57
CA LEU A 4 -4.42 -84.22 15.06
C LEU A 4 -5.21 -82.92 15.42
N LYS A 5 -6.10 -82.33 14.59
CA LYS A 5 -7.02 -82.78 13.50
C LYS A 5 -7.21 -81.61 12.49
N LEU A 6 -7.22 -81.79 11.16
CA LEU A 6 -8.16 -82.43 10.21
C LEU A 6 -9.40 -81.58 9.80
N ASP A 7 -9.34 -81.00 8.58
CA ASP A 7 -10.26 -81.02 7.40
C ASP A 7 -11.80 -81.00 7.58
N VAL A 8 -12.70 -80.57 6.66
CA VAL A 8 -12.76 -79.90 5.33
C VAL A 8 -14.27 -79.59 5.05
N ALA A 9 -14.53 -78.50 4.33
CA ALA A 9 -15.68 -78.06 3.48
C ALA A 9 -17.08 -78.76 3.45
N LYS A 10 -18.16 -77.95 3.35
CA LYS A 10 -19.11 -77.84 2.20
C LYS A 10 -20.22 -76.77 2.38
N PHE A 11 -20.62 -76.13 1.27
CA PHE A 11 -21.74 -75.19 1.02
C PHE A 11 -23.10 -75.93 0.77
N PRO A 12 -24.25 -75.28 0.40
CA PRO A 12 -25.22 -74.47 1.18
C PRO A 12 -26.72 -74.93 0.99
N GLU A 13 -27.67 -74.08 1.46
CA GLU A 13 -29.13 -73.96 1.17
C GLU A 13 -30.16 -74.82 1.95
N ILE A 14 -31.18 -74.19 2.56
CA ILE A 14 -32.60 -74.07 2.08
C ILE A 14 -33.48 -73.42 3.18
N GLU A 15 -34.49 -72.70 2.68
CA GLU A 15 -35.62 -71.93 3.22
C GLU A 15 -36.32 -72.39 4.51
N ASP A 16 -36.91 -71.42 5.23
CA ASP A 16 -38.23 -71.56 5.83
C ASP A 16 -38.98 -70.21 5.89
N THR A 17 -40.26 -70.28 5.55
CA THR A 17 -41.24 -69.19 5.38
C THR A 17 -42.04 -68.99 6.68
N ILE A 18 -42.80 -67.88 6.78
CA ILE A 18 -44.07 -67.62 7.55
C ILE A 18 -43.98 -66.26 8.26
N GLU A 19 -44.94 -65.32 8.27
CA GLU A 19 -46.18 -65.04 7.54
C GLU A 19 -46.56 -63.57 7.87
N LEU A 20 -47.09 -62.87 6.85
CA LEU A 20 -48.22 -61.91 6.86
C LEU A 20 -48.42 -60.92 8.05
N THR A 21 -48.42 -59.62 7.73
CA THR A 21 -49.65 -58.81 7.75
C THR A 21 -49.48 -57.52 6.92
N ASN A 22 -50.53 -57.16 6.18
CA ASN A 22 -50.58 -56.12 5.15
C ASN A 22 -50.89 -54.73 5.77
N PRO A 23 -50.27 -53.61 5.34
CA PRO A 23 -50.54 -52.28 5.89
C PRO A 23 -51.49 -51.47 5.00
N LYS A 24 -52.48 -50.78 5.57
CA LYS A 24 -53.07 -49.57 4.98
C LYS A 24 -53.59 -48.62 6.06
N ARG A 25 -52.80 -47.58 6.35
CA ARG A 25 -53.18 -46.15 6.41
C ARG A 25 -51.96 -45.32 6.84
N ASN A 26 -51.19 -44.87 5.86
CA ASN A 26 -50.17 -43.83 5.94
C ASN A 26 -50.77 -42.61 5.25
N ASP A 27 -50.99 -41.50 5.96
CA ASP A 27 -51.26 -40.17 5.37
C ASP A 27 -50.97 -39.02 6.38
N GLU A 28 -50.74 -39.30 7.67
CA GLU A 28 -50.49 -38.26 8.70
C GLU A 28 -49.02 -38.17 9.17
N VAL A 29 -48.12 -39.02 8.66
CA VAL A 29 -46.72 -39.11 9.14
C VAL A 29 -45.74 -38.35 8.25
N GLU A 30 -46.08 -38.05 6.99
CA GLU A 30 -45.17 -37.35 6.06
C GLU A 30 -45.06 -35.83 6.35
N ASP A 31 -46.09 -35.20 6.93
CA ASP A 31 -46.13 -33.73 7.14
C ASP A 31 -45.22 -33.25 8.30
N CYS A 32 -44.94 -34.10 9.30
CA CYS A 32 -44.12 -33.75 10.46
C CYS A 32 -42.61 -33.82 10.17
N ASP A 33 -42.19 -34.78 9.33
CA ASP A 33 -40.79 -34.97 8.92
C ASP A 33 -40.33 -33.89 7.92
N ASP A 34 -41.24 -33.42 7.05
CA ASP A 34 -40.95 -32.32 6.12
C ASP A 34 -40.84 -30.96 6.82
N GLN A 35 -41.64 -30.72 7.87
CA GLN A 35 -41.54 -29.52 8.70
C GLN A 35 -40.25 -29.51 9.53
N GLN A 36 -39.79 -30.65 10.05
CA GLN A 36 -38.50 -30.76 10.75
C GLN A 36 -37.32 -30.60 9.80
N LYS A 37 -37.35 -31.20 8.60
CA LYS A 37 -36.32 -30.99 7.58
C LYS A 37 -36.25 -29.54 7.11
N GLN A 38 -37.39 -28.87 6.94
CA GLN A 38 -37.43 -27.45 6.61
C GLN A 38 -36.84 -26.61 7.75
N GLN A 39 -37.17 -26.87 9.01
CA GLN A 39 -36.59 -26.14 10.14
C GLN A 39 -35.08 -26.31 10.28
N LEU A 40 -34.55 -27.53 10.07
CA LEU A 40 -33.09 -27.76 10.04
C LEU A 40 -32.41 -27.05 8.86
N ALA A 41 -33.01 -27.08 7.68
CA ALA A 41 -32.48 -26.39 6.51
C ALA A 41 -32.45 -24.87 6.72
N THR A 42 -33.50 -24.28 7.29
CA THR A 42 -33.52 -22.84 7.60
C THR A 42 -32.49 -22.45 8.66
N GLN A 43 -32.26 -23.31 9.66
CA GLN A 43 -31.20 -23.09 10.65
C GLN A 43 -29.80 -23.18 10.05
N GLU A 44 -29.55 -24.16 9.18
CA GLU A 44 -28.29 -24.29 8.46
C GLU A 44 -28.05 -23.08 7.53
N ASP A 45 -29.08 -22.59 6.84
CA ASP A 45 -29.00 -21.39 5.99
C ASP A 45 -28.71 -20.12 6.82
N GLU A 46 -29.36 -19.95 7.98
CA GLU A 46 -29.11 -18.82 8.89
C GLU A 46 -27.70 -18.84 9.48
N GLU A 47 -27.22 -20.02 9.90
CA GLU A 47 -25.85 -20.19 10.38
C GLU A 47 -24.81 -19.94 9.28
N GLU A 48 -25.08 -20.37 8.05
CA GLU A 48 -24.18 -20.12 6.91
C GLU A 48 -24.13 -18.63 6.55
N ASP A 49 -25.26 -17.93 6.64
CA ASP A 49 -25.33 -16.48 6.40
C ASP A 49 -24.66 -15.67 7.52
N GLU A 50 -24.79 -16.07 8.79
CA GLU A 50 -23.99 -15.50 9.88
C GLU A 50 -22.49 -15.73 9.67
N LEU A 51 -22.11 -16.95 9.28
CA LEU A 51 -20.72 -17.30 9.01
C LEU A 51 -20.16 -16.47 7.85
N ARG A 52 -20.94 -16.29 6.78
CA ARG A 52 -20.59 -15.42 5.63
C ARG A 52 -20.40 -13.98 6.06
N LYS A 53 -21.28 -13.46 6.92
CA LYS A 53 -21.19 -12.09 7.45
C LYS A 53 -19.99 -11.88 8.38
N LEU A 54 -19.55 -12.93 9.08
CA LEU A 54 -18.34 -12.93 9.90
C LEU A 54 -17.05 -13.04 9.06
N LEU A 55 -17.08 -13.81 7.98
CA LEU A 55 -15.91 -14.11 7.15
C LEU A 55 -15.65 -13.07 6.05
N LEU A 56 -16.69 -12.42 5.54
CA LEU A 56 -16.60 -11.46 4.44
C LEU A 56 -16.86 -10.04 4.97
N SER A 57 -15.94 -9.12 4.66
CA SER A 57 -16.20 -7.69 4.81
C SER A 57 -17.34 -7.26 3.88
N ASP A 58 -18.13 -6.27 4.30
CA ASP A 58 -19.18 -5.73 3.44
C ASP A 58 -18.55 -5.20 2.14
N ILE A 59 -19.04 -5.67 1.00
CA ILE A 59 -18.58 -5.26 -0.33
C ILE A 59 -18.77 -3.74 -0.50
N GLY A 60 -19.78 -3.15 0.15
CA GLY A 60 -20.02 -1.70 0.17
C GLY A 60 -18.99 -0.90 0.98
N GLU A 61 -18.25 -1.53 1.90
CA GLU A 61 -17.21 -0.89 2.71
C GLU A 61 -15.83 -0.94 2.04
N LEU A 62 -15.67 -1.72 0.97
CA LEU A 62 -14.42 -1.79 0.24
C LEU A 62 -14.17 -0.49 -0.54
N PRO A 63 -12.94 0.04 -0.55
CA PRO A 63 -12.62 1.22 -1.33
C PRO A 63 -12.81 0.93 -2.81
N ILE A 64 -13.36 1.92 -3.54
CA ILE A 64 -13.66 1.83 -4.99
C ILE A 64 -12.41 1.44 -5.79
N PHE A 65 -11.23 1.88 -5.33
CA PHE A 65 -9.94 1.51 -5.90
C PHE A 65 -8.99 1.07 -4.79
N PRO A 66 -8.16 0.04 -5.05
CA PRO A 66 -7.14 -0.35 -4.09
C PRO A 66 -6.17 0.82 -3.85
N PRO A 67 -5.72 1.03 -2.60
CA PRO A 67 -4.77 2.09 -2.30
C PRO A 67 -3.46 1.87 -3.05
N SER A 68 -2.87 2.95 -3.54
CA SER A 68 -1.60 2.92 -4.27
C SER A 68 -0.43 2.51 -3.36
N ALA A 69 0.65 1.99 -3.97
CA ALA A 69 1.85 1.61 -3.22
C ALA A 69 2.43 2.76 -2.38
N THR A 70 2.31 4.01 -2.84
CA THR A 70 2.75 5.19 -2.09
C THR A 70 1.89 5.40 -0.85
N GLN A 71 0.57 5.28 -0.96
CA GLN A 71 -0.37 5.46 0.15
C GLN A 71 -0.21 4.37 1.22
N VAL A 72 0.09 3.13 0.81
CA VAL A 72 0.26 2.02 1.76
C VAL A 72 1.63 2.03 2.43
N ASN A 73 2.69 2.25 1.67
CA ASN A 73 4.06 2.04 2.17
C ASN A 73 4.70 3.30 2.78
N PHE A 74 4.14 4.48 2.55
CA PHE A 74 4.75 5.74 2.96
C PHE A 74 3.79 6.61 3.79
N VAL A 75 4.36 7.24 4.81
CA VAL A 75 3.71 8.33 5.55
C VAL A 75 4.06 9.65 4.89
N SER A 76 3.04 10.43 4.56
CA SER A 76 3.20 11.71 3.85
C SER A 76 3.38 12.88 4.82
N TYR A 77 4.48 13.60 4.64
CA TYR A 77 4.76 14.85 5.32
C TYR A 77 4.96 15.97 4.31
N PHE A 78 4.70 17.20 4.72
CA PHE A 78 4.87 18.38 3.88
C PHE A 78 5.67 19.45 4.62
N ILE A 79 6.32 20.31 3.85
CA ILE A 79 6.91 21.54 4.34
C ILE A 79 6.44 22.68 3.46
N THR A 80 5.78 23.66 4.08
CA THR A 80 5.23 24.82 3.39
C THR A 80 6.22 25.97 3.43
N ASP A 81 6.25 26.77 2.37
CA ASP A 81 7.04 28.02 2.28
C ASP A 81 8.53 27.84 2.64
N PHE A 82 9.15 26.76 2.16
CA PHE A 82 10.53 26.46 2.54
C PHE A 82 11.51 27.48 1.95
N THR A 83 12.08 28.34 2.79
CA THR A 83 12.93 29.50 2.45
C THR A 83 12.18 30.67 1.79
N LYS A 84 11.25 30.39 0.89
CA LYS A 84 10.48 31.38 0.11
C LYS A 84 9.00 30.98 0.08
N SER A 85 8.11 31.97 -0.04
CA SER A 85 6.68 31.75 -0.15
C SER A 85 6.31 30.90 -1.38
N GLY A 86 5.44 29.91 -1.22
CA GLY A 86 4.98 29.01 -2.27
C GLY A 86 5.96 27.90 -2.66
N HIS A 87 7.10 27.78 -1.97
CA HIS A 87 8.07 26.70 -2.16
C HIS A 87 7.73 25.47 -1.31
N ASP A 88 6.55 24.90 -1.60
CA ASP A 88 6.02 23.74 -0.89
C ASP A 88 6.64 22.42 -1.41
N GLN A 89 7.12 21.58 -0.50
CA GLN A 89 7.73 20.28 -0.84
C GLN A 89 7.08 19.17 -0.02
N TYR A 90 7.00 17.97 -0.59
CA TYR A 90 6.55 16.78 0.12
C TYR A 90 7.72 15.88 0.49
N ILE A 91 7.54 15.13 1.57
CA ILE A 91 8.47 14.13 2.08
C ILE A 91 7.68 12.86 2.40
N TYR A 92 7.92 11.81 1.63
CA TYR A 92 7.33 10.49 1.86
C TYR A 92 8.28 9.62 2.65
N ARG A 93 7.86 9.24 3.85
CA ARG A 93 8.65 8.46 4.81
C ARG A 93 8.25 6.99 4.74
N HIS A 94 9.17 6.13 4.33
CA HIS A 94 9.00 4.68 4.41
C HIS A 94 9.35 4.16 5.81
N ALA A 95 8.77 3.02 6.20
CA ALA A 95 9.07 2.33 7.46
C ALA A 95 10.57 2.00 7.64
N ASN A 96 11.25 1.64 6.54
CA ASN A 96 12.71 1.37 6.51
C ASN A 96 13.59 2.61 6.76
N GLY A 97 12.97 3.77 6.94
CA GLY A 97 13.64 5.00 7.24
C GLY A 97 14.22 5.75 6.03
N LEU A 98 13.77 5.40 4.83
CA LEU A 98 13.99 6.18 3.62
C LEU A 98 12.99 7.34 3.54
N CYS A 99 13.44 8.48 3.05
CA CYS A 99 12.62 9.63 2.70
C CYS A 99 12.73 9.88 1.21
N VAL A 100 11.59 9.92 0.52
CA VAL A 100 11.49 10.39 -0.87
C VAL A 100 11.04 11.85 -0.83
N ILE A 101 11.72 12.73 -1.55
CA ILE A 101 11.43 14.17 -1.59
C ILE A 101 11.01 14.55 -2.99
N GLY A 102 10.01 15.43 -3.09
CA GLY A 102 9.59 16.03 -4.34
C GLY A 102 8.81 17.34 -4.13
N LEU A 103 8.27 17.87 -5.21
CA LEU A 103 7.48 19.11 -5.20
C LEU A 103 6.04 18.84 -4.79
N ALA A 104 5.54 19.61 -3.82
CA ALA A 104 4.14 19.48 -3.42
C ALA A 104 3.21 20.05 -4.50
N PRO A 105 1.96 19.56 -4.63
CA PRO A 105 1.03 19.99 -5.68
C PRO A 105 0.76 21.50 -5.71
N THR A 106 0.84 22.18 -4.56
CA THR A 106 0.62 23.64 -4.47
C THR A 106 1.85 24.49 -4.77
N HIS A 107 2.98 23.86 -5.13
CA HIS A 107 4.23 24.56 -5.39
C HIS A 107 4.08 25.56 -6.54
N ILE A 108 4.71 26.73 -6.40
CA ILE A 108 4.62 27.84 -7.37
C ILE A 108 5.01 27.44 -8.80
N ALA A 109 5.99 26.53 -8.95
CA ALA A 109 6.43 26.01 -10.25
C ALA A 109 5.32 25.36 -11.09
N PHE A 110 4.23 24.88 -10.47
CA PHE A 110 3.09 24.31 -11.18
C PHE A 110 2.05 25.35 -11.60
N LYS A 111 2.11 26.56 -11.04
CA LYS A 111 1.18 27.66 -11.35
C LYS A 111 1.58 28.42 -12.61
N ASP A 112 2.84 28.32 -13.03
CA ASP A 112 3.34 29.01 -14.19
C ASP A 112 2.79 28.41 -15.49
N GLU A 113 2.38 29.28 -16.41
CA GLU A 113 1.88 28.92 -17.73
C GLU A 113 2.99 28.21 -18.53
N GLY A 114 2.78 26.92 -18.81
CA GLY A 114 3.76 26.05 -19.47
C GLY A 114 4.43 25.02 -18.56
N GLY A 115 4.19 25.10 -17.24
CA GLY A 115 4.72 24.14 -16.27
C GLY A 115 6.25 24.08 -16.24
N ILE A 116 6.78 22.96 -15.76
CA ILE A 116 8.22 22.75 -15.63
C ILE A 116 8.82 22.37 -16.97
N ILE A 117 9.83 23.14 -17.40
CA ILE A 117 10.50 23.00 -18.70
C ILE A 117 11.80 22.20 -18.59
N SER A 118 12.56 22.40 -17.52
CA SER A 118 13.84 21.71 -17.34
C SER A 118 14.22 21.55 -15.87
N VAL A 119 15.00 20.51 -15.59
CA VAL A 119 15.54 20.23 -14.26
C VAL A 119 17.05 20.04 -14.36
N ASP A 120 17.79 20.80 -13.57
CA ASP A 120 19.24 20.75 -13.49
C ASP A 120 19.70 20.35 -12.09
N PHE A 121 20.43 19.24 -11.97
CA PHE A 121 21.01 18.76 -10.72
C PHE A 121 22.36 19.41 -10.39
N ASN A 122 22.87 20.29 -11.25
CA ASN A 122 24.06 21.09 -10.99
C ASN A 122 23.74 22.36 -10.20
N VAL A 123 23.83 22.23 -8.88
CA VAL A 123 23.62 23.32 -7.92
C VAL A 123 24.90 24.15 -7.64
N GLY A 124 25.88 24.12 -8.55
CA GLY A 124 27.06 25.00 -8.55
C GLY A 124 28.25 24.54 -7.70
N LYS A 125 28.05 23.70 -6.68
CA LYS A 125 29.15 23.10 -5.90
C LYS A 125 29.55 21.70 -6.39
N SER A 126 28.61 20.95 -6.92
CA SER A 126 28.79 19.59 -7.44
C SER A 126 27.51 19.20 -8.15
N ASP A 127 27.65 18.46 -9.23
CA ASP A 127 26.52 17.78 -9.85
C ASP A 127 26.04 16.64 -8.94
N ARG A 128 24.74 16.62 -8.63
CA ARG A 128 24.13 15.58 -7.80
C ARG A 128 23.86 14.29 -8.56
N SER A 129 23.77 14.33 -9.89
CA SER A 129 23.55 13.13 -10.72
C SER A 129 24.74 12.18 -10.70
N VAL A 130 25.96 12.70 -10.59
CA VAL A 130 27.20 11.90 -10.61
C VAL A 130 27.41 11.11 -9.31
N LEU A 131 26.63 11.37 -8.26
CA LEU A 131 26.77 10.73 -6.95
C LEU A 131 26.28 9.29 -6.95
N LYS A 132 27.21 8.34 -7.13
CA LYS A 132 26.94 6.91 -6.97
C LYS A 132 27.29 6.42 -5.57
N VAL A 133 26.27 6.18 -4.76
CA VAL A 133 26.42 5.61 -3.42
C VAL A 133 26.63 4.10 -3.50
N SER A 134 27.59 3.57 -2.74
CA SER A 134 27.92 2.14 -2.78
C SER A 134 28.18 1.51 -1.41
N GLY A 135 27.84 0.23 -1.29
CA GLY A 135 28.12 -0.63 -0.13
C GLY A 135 27.29 -0.35 1.13
N LYS A 136 27.35 -1.27 2.09
CA LYS A 136 26.61 -1.20 3.39
C LYS A 136 26.87 0.09 4.18
N ARG A 137 28.07 0.68 4.03
CA ARG A 137 28.47 1.92 4.71
C ARG A 137 28.09 3.20 3.94
N LYS A 138 27.32 3.09 2.85
CA LYS A 138 26.92 4.22 1.98
C LYS A 138 28.12 5.08 1.57
N LYS A 139 29.18 4.43 1.10
CA LYS A 139 30.40 5.11 0.68
C LYS A 139 30.04 6.09 -0.44
N ASN A 140 30.64 7.28 -0.42
CA ASN A 140 30.38 8.41 -1.31
C ASN A 140 29.02 9.09 -1.14
N ALA A 141 28.16 8.68 -0.19
CA ALA A 141 26.92 9.41 0.05
C ALA A 141 27.17 10.82 0.56
N LEU A 142 26.56 11.80 -0.10
CA LEU A 142 26.62 13.18 0.34
C LEU A 142 25.79 13.36 1.60
N ARG A 143 26.43 13.79 2.69
CA ARG A 143 25.70 14.20 3.89
C ARG A 143 25.12 15.60 3.65
N SER A 144 23.80 15.65 3.49
CA SER A 144 23.04 16.85 3.21
C SER A 144 22.39 17.37 4.48
N GLU A 145 22.39 18.69 4.62
CA GLU A 145 21.64 19.41 5.65
C GLU A 145 20.25 19.77 5.09
N SER A 146 19.28 20.12 5.94
CA SER A 146 17.91 20.44 5.50
C SER A 146 17.85 21.55 4.44
N ASN A 147 18.77 22.52 4.50
CA ASN A 147 18.84 23.63 3.55
C ASN A 147 19.76 23.34 2.32
N THR A 148 20.30 22.14 2.18
CA THR A 148 21.15 21.80 1.01
C THR A 148 20.31 21.81 -0.26
N ALA A 149 20.79 22.51 -1.30
CA ALA A 149 20.17 22.52 -2.61
C ALA A 149 20.39 21.18 -3.33
N LEU A 150 19.32 20.62 -3.89
CA LEU A 150 19.31 19.35 -4.62
C LEU A 150 19.34 19.58 -6.13
N CYS A 151 18.39 20.36 -6.64
CA CYS A 151 18.29 20.70 -8.06
C CYS A 151 17.69 22.10 -8.25
N LYS A 152 17.82 22.59 -9.48
CA LYS A 152 17.15 23.77 -10.00
C LYS A 152 16.07 23.31 -10.96
N VAL A 153 14.84 23.73 -10.72
CA VAL A 153 13.69 23.49 -11.58
C VAL A 153 13.40 24.79 -12.30
N SER A 154 13.45 24.78 -13.62
CA SER A 154 13.21 25.95 -14.45
C SER A 154 11.83 25.86 -15.10
N THR A 155 11.10 26.96 -15.00
CA THR A 155 9.83 27.21 -15.68
C THR A 155 10.05 28.26 -16.77
N ALA A 156 9.01 28.62 -17.52
CA ALA A 156 9.11 29.64 -18.57
C ALA A 156 9.53 31.01 -18.02
N LYS A 157 9.14 31.33 -16.78
CA LYS A 157 9.31 32.64 -16.17
C LYS A 157 10.47 32.66 -15.18
N ASP A 158 10.57 31.64 -14.32
CA ASP A 158 11.49 31.63 -13.19
C ASP A 158 12.24 30.31 -12.99
N THR A 159 13.27 30.36 -12.14
CA THR A 159 14.01 29.18 -11.68
C THR A 159 13.89 29.02 -10.17
N TYR A 160 13.51 27.82 -9.74
CA TYR A 160 13.28 27.45 -8.35
C TYR A 160 14.34 26.47 -7.87
N ILE A 161 14.84 26.67 -6.65
CA ILE A 161 15.82 25.76 -6.03
C ILE A 161 15.07 24.82 -5.10
N VAL A 162 15.11 23.53 -5.43
CA VAL A 162 14.58 22.46 -4.58
C VAL A 162 15.64 22.07 -3.57
N ARG A 163 15.21 21.82 -2.33
CA ARG A 163 16.12 21.59 -1.21
C ARG A 163 15.82 20.25 -0.54
N CYS A 164 16.75 19.85 0.30
CA CYS A 164 16.76 18.55 0.96
C CYS A 164 15.62 18.38 1.97
N CYS A 165 15.20 19.47 2.64
CA CYS A 165 14.17 19.54 3.71
C CYS A 165 14.51 18.75 4.98
N VAL A 166 15.18 17.60 4.86
CA VAL A 166 15.57 16.72 5.96
C VAL A 166 17.08 16.52 5.98
N LYS A 167 17.69 16.62 7.15
CA LYS A 167 19.11 16.28 7.33
C LYS A 167 19.33 14.77 7.15
N GLY A 168 20.23 14.37 6.24
CA GLY A 168 20.47 12.95 5.96
C GLY A 168 21.54 12.67 4.91
N SER A 169 21.71 11.38 4.58
CA SER A 169 22.57 10.95 3.48
C SER A 169 21.76 10.89 2.18
N LEU A 170 22.15 11.68 1.18
CA LEU A 170 21.60 11.60 -0.17
C LEU A 170 22.06 10.29 -0.80
N LEU A 171 21.09 9.48 -1.25
CA LEU A 171 21.34 8.16 -1.83
C LEU A 171 21.20 8.17 -3.34
N GLU A 172 20.17 8.84 -3.82
CA GLU A 172 19.79 8.84 -5.23
C GLU A 172 19.11 10.16 -5.59
N VAL A 173 19.29 10.59 -6.83
CA VAL A 173 18.53 11.65 -7.48
C VAL A 173 17.90 11.10 -8.75
N ASN A 174 16.73 11.62 -9.12
CA ASN A 174 16.03 11.15 -10.30
C ASN A 174 16.62 11.75 -11.58
N GLU A 175 17.64 11.09 -12.14
CA GLU A 175 18.31 11.50 -13.37
C GLU A 175 17.36 11.56 -14.58
N ARG A 176 16.21 10.85 -14.52
CA ARG A 176 15.21 10.88 -15.60
C ARG A 176 14.67 12.28 -15.83
N LEU A 177 14.58 13.10 -14.78
CA LEU A 177 14.10 14.48 -14.86
C LEU A 177 14.97 15.38 -15.75
N ILE A 178 16.24 15.02 -15.98
CA ILE A 178 17.12 15.73 -16.91
C ILE A 178 16.64 15.54 -18.36
N LYS A 179 16.15 14.34 -18.68
CA LYS A 179 15.69 13.97 -20.03
C LYS A 179 14.19 14.21 -20.21
N GLN A 180 13.42 14.05 -19.15
CA GLN A 180 11.95 14.07 -19.13
C GLN A 180 11.46 14.90 -17.94
N PRO A 181 11.55 16.24 -18.02
CA PRO A 181 11.05 17.14 -16.98
C PRO A 181 9.52 17.11 -16.85
N GLU A 182 8.81 16.66 -17.88
CA GLU A 182 7.35 16.49 -17.93
C GLU A 182 6.80 15.57 -16.83
N LEU A 183 7.61 14.65 -16.30
CA LEU A 183 7.23 13.78 -15.18
C LEU A 183 6.85 14.56 -13.93
N LEU A 184 7.43 15.74 -13.71
CA LEU A 184 7.01 16.61 -12.61
C LEU A 184 5.63 17.19 -12.85
N ASN A 185 5.22 17.44 -14.10
CA ASN A 185 3.90 17.99 -14.39
C ASN A 185 2.80 16.92 -14.32
N SER A 186 3.08 15.70 -14.77
CA SER A 186 2.09 14.62 -14.84
C SER A 186 2.00 13.76 -13.58
N SER A 187 3.13 13.49 -12.91
CA SER A 187 3.21 12.52 -11.82
C SER A 187 4.26 12.90 -10.77
N ALA A 188 4.21 14.17 -10.32
CA ALA A 188 5.11 14.74 -9.31
C ALA A 188 5.25 13.87 -8.05
N ASP A 189 4.15 13.29 -7.56
CA ASP A 189 4.07 12.48 -6.34
C ASP A 189 4.61 11.05 -6.52
N ARG A 190 4.79 10.58 -7.76
CA ARG A 190 5.19 9.21 -8.06
C ARG A 190 6.54 9.16 -8.79
N GLU A 191 6.49 9.18 -10.11
CA GLU A 191 7.67 9.03 -10.97
C GLU A 191 8.50 10.32 -11.04
N GLY A 192 7.86 11.46 -10.75
CA GLY A 192 8.48 12.78 -10.66
C GLY A 192 9.20 13.07 -9.35
N TYR A 193 9.50 12.07 -8.51
CA TYR A 193 10.29 12.31 -7.30
C TYR A 193 11.67 12.91 -7.63
N ILE A 194 12.23 13.70 -6.72
CA ILE A 194 13.48 14.44 -6.98
C ILE A 194 14.68 13.69 -6.39
N ALA A 195 14.58 13.26 -5.14
CA ALA A 195 15.68 12.62 -4.45
C ALA A 195 15.23 11.63 -3.38
N ILE A 196 16.09 10.65 -3.10
CA ILE A 196 15.94 9.70 -2.01
C ILE A 196 17.03 9.94 -0.97
N ILE A 197 16.62 10.14 0.28
CA ILE A 197 17.49 10.50 1.38
C ILE A 197 17.24 9.57 2.55
N MET A 198 18.32 9.13 3.20
CA MET A 198 18.22 8.37 4.43
C MET A 198 18.71 9.22 5.61
N PRO A 199 17.80 9.85 6.39
CA PRO A 199 18.15 10.52 7.63
C PRO A 199 18.56 9.50 8.70
N ARG A 200 19.36 9.95 9.66
CA ARG A 200 19.65 9.15 10.87
C ARG A 200 18.43 9.21 11.80
N PRO A 201 18.16 8.17 12.61
CA PRO A 201 17.04 8.19 13.54
C PRO A 201 17.01 9.42 14.45
N ALA A 202 18.17 9.83 14.98
CA ALA A 202 18.29 11.04 15.81
C ALA A 202 18.03 12.36 15.05
N ASP A 203 18.40 12.41 13.77
CA ASP A 203 18.16 13.60 12.93
C ASP A 203 16.68 13.67 12.52
N TRP A 204 16.01 12.53 12.34
CA TRP A 204 14.60 12.45 11.97
C TRP A 204 13.68 13.08 13.01
N THR A 205 13.89 12.83 14.31
CA THR A 205 13.07 13.42 15.38
C THR A 205 13.04 14.94 15.29
N LYS A 206 14.19 15.57 15.04
CA LYS A 206 14.31 17.03 14.87
C LYS A 206 13.65 17.51 13.58
N ASN A 207 13.85 16.79 12.48
CA ASN A 207 13.22 17.16 11.21
C ASN A 207 11.69 17.09 11.32
N LYS A 208 11.15 16.08 12.01
CA LYS A 208 9.70 15.85 12.16
C LYS A 208 8.99 17.05 12.79
N GLU A 209 9.64 17.78 13.70
CA GLU A 209 9.08 18.98 14.33
C GLU A 209 8.79 20.12 13.34
N SER A 210 9.53 20.18 12.23
CA SER A 210 9.34 21.19 11.17
C SER A 210 8.37 20.76 10.06
N LEU A 211 7.90 19.51 10.10
CA LEU A 211 7.06 18.93 9.06
C LEU A 211 5.61 18.88 9.51
N ILE A 212 4.70 19.11 8.58
CA ILE A 212 3.26 18.99 8.80
C ILE A 212 2.72 17.72 8.14
N THR A 213 1.60 17.21 8.65
CA THR A 213 0.94 16.03 8.09
C THR A 213 0.15 16.37 6.81
N LEU A 214 -0.32 15.35 6.10
CA LEU A 214 -1.19 15.54 4.93
C LEU A 214 -2.47 16.31 5.29
N GLU A 215 -3.07 16.01 6.44
CA GLU A 215 -4.32 16.63 6.90
C GLU A 215 -4.10 18.13 7.18
N GLU A 216 -3.08 18.46 7.97
CA GLU A 216 -2.70 19.85 8.27
C GLU A 216 -2.33 20.64 7.00
N TYR A 217 -1.70 19.98 6.02
CA TYR A 217 -1.37 20.59 4.75
C TYR A 217 -2.63 20.87 3.91
N LYS A 218 -3.61 19.95 3.88
CA LYS A 218 -4.90 20.16 3.19
C LYS A 218 -5.66 21.33 3.81
N GLU A 219 -5.71 21.41 5.14
CA GLU A 219 -6.35 22.51 5.87
C GLU A 219 -5.69 23.86 5.54
N LYS A 220 -4.36 23.93 5.61
CA LYS A 220 -3.61 25.17 5.31
C LYS A 220 -3.76 25.67 3.88
N LYS A 221 -3.98 24.76 2.93
CA LYS A 221 -4.08 25.10 1.51
C LYS A 221 -5.52 25.08 0.99
N GLU A 222 -6.50 24.81 1.85
CA GLU A 222 -7.92 24.66 1.50
C GLU A 222 -8.16 23.67 0.34
N MET A 223 -7.41 22.55 0.32
CA MET A 223 -7.39 21.60 -0.79
C MET A 223 -8.25 20.36 -0.49
N SER A 224 -9.22 20.07 -1.37
CA SER A 224 -9.85 18.75 -1.50
C SER A 224 -9.10 17.91 -2.55
N LEU A 225 -8.00 17.28 -2.13
CA LEU A 225 -7.29 16.22 -2.88
C LEU A 225 -8.01 14.89 -2.76
#